data_AF-A0A843CYC7-F1
#
_entry.id   AF-A0A843CYC7-F1
#
_cell.length_a   1.000
_cell.length_b   1.000
_cell.length_c   1.000
_cell.angle_alpha   90.00
_cell.angle_beta   90.00
_cell.angle_gamma   90.00
#
_symmetry.space_group_name_H-M   'P 1'
#
loop_
_entity.id
_entity.type
_entity.pdbx_description
1 polymer ?
#
loop_
_entity_poly.entity_id
_entity_poly.type
_entity_poly.pdbx_seq_one_letter_code
_entity_poly.pdbx_strand_id
1 'polypeptide(L)'
;MSKPVYLGKLTLFWCSSCKVPVLDGKCACGQKTEKMTITPPGDIRPAFPYDVNRINEVSRKQFGADMIRPDEIVLYNKAPYEDRMEEIICGGVILGTIRFETEKTEWVLMPRIEGARRICNTKTFTPEKMKSGELKNLIVLNDDAVPYVAEGTSVLVPGIYDVSDNISAEDEVIIITKKGEVVAAGRAKMSSEEMRNEPRGKAAKLRWKGTPADETSPEYRDDAESGFFSAPRTWDDVIAANRNILDTFERRSIDFIRNTAGNMDKRVTCSYSGGKDSLVTLCLTNKALDDFDILFSDTGLEFDETLENVRKVAEIYGKPFRTTSAGNAFWEGWEINGPPSVDNRWCNKMCKLTPITALIEDNYAENGCLTFIGQRKYESLARAKSERVWRSQAVPNQIGAAPIQDWTALHVWLYIFREKLPYNPLYEKGFDRIGCWLCPAASLADFMNLRITHPAYMAGLDEKLRPYAEDKGNPEEWIRYGFWRFGKLPPFMQHIAEAKGIITGNPAADAPAEKTGE
;
A
#
# COMPACT_ATOMS: atom_id res chain seq x y z
N MET A 1 16.64 -12.95 3.96
CA MET A 1 15.24 -12.48 4.05
C MET A 1 14.92 -12.23 5.51
N SER A 2 14.41 -11.04 5.84
CA SER A 2 13.90 -10.75 7.18
C SER A 2 12.75 -11.72 7.52
N LYS A 3 12.60 -12.07 8.80
CA LYS A 3 11.50 -12.96 9.23
C LYS A 3 10.15 -12.32 8.86
N PRO A 4 9.16 -13.08 8.38
CA PRO A 4 7.84 -12.53 8.05
C PRO A 4 7.21 -11.88 9.29
N VAL A 5 6.72 -10.66 9.13
CA VAL A 5 6.12 -9.89 10.22
C VAL A 5 4.61 -10.13 10.23
N TYR A 6 4.12 -10.87 11.22
CA TYR A 6 2.69 -11.07 11.45
C TYR A 6 2.19 -10.06 12.47
N LEU A 7 1.24 -9.22 12.06
CA LEU A 7 0.61 -8.22 12.95
C LEU A 7 -0.73 -8.70 13.52
N GLY A 8 -1.23 -9.84 13.02
CA GLY A 8 -2.49 -10.44 13.41
C GLY A 8 -2.78 -11.68 12.57
N LYS A 9 -4.02 -12.20 12.69
CA LYS A 9 -4.49 -13.30 11.84
C LYS A 9 -4.58 -12.82 10.39
N LEU A 10 -4.08 -13.61 9.45
CA LEU A 10 -4.35 -13.41 8.02
C LEU A 10 -5.77 -13.89 7.72
N THR A 11 -6.65 -12.97 7.30
CA THR A 11 -8.09 -13.22 7.19
C THR A 11 -8.60 -13.20 5.75
N LEU A 12 -7.75 -13.34 4.73
CA LEU A 12 -8.24 -13.41 3.34
C LEU A 12 -8.57 -14.85 2.95
N PHE A 13 -9.79 -15.02 2.48
CA PHE A 13 -10.32 -16.25 1.92
C PHE A 13 -10.97 -15.96 0.56
N TRP A 14 -11.20 -17.01 -0.21
CA TRP A 14 -11.91 -16.98 -1.48
C TRP A 14 -13.18 -17.84 -1.38
N CYS A 15 -14.32 -17.30 -1.81
CA CYS A 15 -15.53 -18.09 -1.98
C CYS A 15 -15.63 -18.57 -3.44
N SER A 16 -15.33 -19.85 -3.69
CA SER A 16 -15.36 -20.42 -5.04
C SER A 16 -16.77 -20.44 -5.67
N SER A 17 -17.83 -20.43 -4.86
CA SER A 17 -19.21 -20.37 -5.34
C SER A 17 -19.68 -18.97 -5.70
N CYS A 18 -19.33 -17.96 -4.89
CA CYS A 18 -19.67 -16.56 -5.17
C CYS A 18 -18.67 -15.87 -6.11
N LYS A 19 -17.44 -16.40 -6.21
CA LYS A 19 -16.29 -15.82 -6.92
C LYS A 19 -15.91 -14.44 -6.40
N VAL A 20 -15.85 -14.29 -5.08
CA VAL A 20 -15.49 -13.03 -4.40
C VAL A 20 -14.59 -13.28 -3.20
N PRO A 21 -13.75 -12.30 -2.81
CA PRO A 21 -12.96 -12.38 -1.58
C PRO A 21 -13.85 -12.28 -0.34
N VAL A 22 -13.48 -13.03 0.69
CA VAL A 22 -14.20 -13.08 1.98
C VAL A 22 -13.23 -13.05 3.16
N LEU A 23 -13.70 -12.51 4.29
CA LEU A 23 -12.91 -12.24 5.48
C LEU A 23 -13.00 -13.34 6.55
N ASP A 24 -13.76 -14.40 6.28
CA ASP A 24 -13.97 -15.52 7.20
C ASP A 24 -14.01 -16.87 6.47
N GLY A 25 -13.84 -17.96 7.22
CA GLY A 25 -13.86 -19.35 6.74
C GLY A 25 -15.21 -19.83 6.17
N LYS A 26 -16.24 -18.97 6.24
CA LYS A 26 -17.58 -19.22 5.71
C LYS A 26 -18.13 -17.95 5.06
N CYS A 27 -18.63 -18.08 3.83
CA CYS A 27 -19.29 -17.00 3.11
C CYS A 27 -20.74 -16.86 3.58
N ALA A 28 -21.31 -15.67 3.43
CA ALA A 28 -22.72 -15.44 3.73
C ALA A 28 -23.70 -16.22 2.83
N CYS A 29 -23.23 -16.78 1.70
CA CYS A 29 -23.99 -17.75 0.89
C CYS A 29 -24.10 -19.14 1.55
N GLY A 30 -23.40 -19.36 2.67
CA GLY A 30 -23.42 -20.62 3.43
C GLY A 30 -22.26 -21.56 3.13
N GLN A 31 -21.53 -21.34 2.04
CA GLN A 31 -20.42 -22.20 1.60
C GLN A 31 -19.14 -21.96 2.41
N LYS A 32 -18.34 -23.02 2.54
CA LYS A 32 -16.97 -22.92 3.07
C LYS A 32 -16.09 -22.14 2.09
N THR A 33 -15.08 -21.48 2.63
CA THR A 33 -14.18 -20.61 1.86
C THR A 33 -12.75 -21.13 1.97
N GLU A 34 -11.96 -20.86 0.94
CA GLU A 34 -10.57 -21.34 0.85
C GLU A 34 -9.63 -20.24 1.33
N LYS A 35 -8.74 -20.57 2.27
CA LYS A 35 -7.80 -19.58 2.81
C LYS A 35 -6.74 -19.26 1.76
N MET A 36 -6.56 -17.97 1.46
CA MET A 36 -5.53 -17.53 0.54
C MET A 36 -4.16 -17.46 1.23
N THR A 37 -3.13 -17.95 0.55
CA THR A 37 -1.74 -17.84 1.01
C THR A 37 -1.16 -16.52 0.54
N ILE A 38 -1.20 -15.51 1.42
CA ILE A 38 -0.71 -14.15 1.17
C ILE A 38 0.57 -13.86 1.95
N THR A 39 1.34 -12.89 1.48
CA THR A 39 2.53 -12.41 2.20
C THR A 39 2.14 -11.56 3.41
N PRO A 40 2.69 -11.79 4.62
CA PRO A 40 2.44 -10.92 5.77
C PRO A 40 2.92 -9.47 5.52
N PRO A 41 2.25 -8.44 6.08
CA PRO A 41 1.37 -8.50 7.24
C PRO A 41 -0.10 -8.83 6.95
N GLY A 42 -0.53 -8.88 5.69
CA GLY A 42 -1.92 -9.20 5.32
C GLY A 42 -2.92 -8.06 5.52
N ASP A 43 -2.48 -6.80 5.55
CA ASP A 43 -3.35 -5.62 5.66
C ASP A 43 -3.91 -5.23 4.28
N ILE A 44 -4.76 -6.10 3.75
CA ILE A 44 -5.29 -6.04 2.39
C ILE A 44 -6.28 -4.89 2.22
N ARG A 45 -6.31 -4.27 1.04
CA ARG A 45 -7.29 -3.26 0.65
C ARG A 45 -7.79 -3.48 -0.79
N PRO A 46 -8.95 -2.91 -1.16
CA PRO A 46 -9.31 -2.67 -2.56
C PRO A 46 -8.17 -1.98 -3.32
N ALA A 47 -7.91 -2.41 -4.54
CA ALA A 47 -7.18 -1.61 -5.52
C ALA A 47 -8.18 -0.63 -6.14
N PHE A 48 -7.92 0.67 -6.01
CA PHE A 48 -8.74 1.71 -6.62
C PHE A 48 -8.47 1.81 -8.12
N PRO A 49 -9.31 2.51 -8.90
CA PRO A 49 -9.09 2.68 -10.34
C PRO A 49 -7.68 3.19 -10.68
N TYR A 50 -7.15 4.10 -9.87
CA TYR A 50 -5.77 4.58 -10.01
C TYR A 50 -4.72 3.45 -9.85
N ASP A 51 -4.91 2.54 -8.89
CA ASP A 51 -4.01 1.40 -8.70
C ASP A 51 -4.06 0.46 -9.91
N VAL A 52 -5.28 0.12 -10.38
CA VAL A 52 -5.48 -0.73 -11.57
C VAL A 52 -4.84 -0.13 -12.82
N ASN A 53 -5.02 1.18 -13.01
CA ASN A 53 -4.40 1.90 -14.11
C ASN A 53 -2.87 1.82 -14.05
N ARG A 54 -2.28 2.00 -12.87
CA ARG A 54 -0.83 1.85 -12.67
C ARG A 54 -0.34 0.44 -13.02
N ILE A 55 -1.04 -0.60 -12.57
CA ILE A 55 -0.68 -2.00 -12.90
C ILE A 55 -0.64 -2.20 -14.40
N ASN A 56 -1.70 -1.79 -15.10
CA ASN A 56 -1.80 -1.99 -16.54
C ASN A 56 -0.84 -1.09 -17.33
N GLU A 57 -0.58 0.14 -16.87
CA GLU A 57 0.45 1.00 -17.48
C GLU A 57 1.84 0.35 -17.40
N VAL A 58 2.21 -0.15 -16.23
CA VAL A 58 3.49 -0.84 -16.02
C VAL A 58 3.54 -2.15 -16.83
N SER A 59 2.44 -2.90 -16.85
CA SER A 59 2.32 -4.12 -17.66
C SER A 59 2.49 -3.84 -19.16
N ARG A 60 1.83 -2.81 -19.70
CA ARG A 60 2.01 -2.38 -21.10
C ARG A 60 3.42 -1.91 -21.38
N LYS A 61 4.04 -1.17 -20.46
CA LYS A 61 5.43 -0.71 -20.61
C LYS A 61 6.38 -1.90 -20.73
N GLN A 62 6.26 -2.89 -19.84
CA GLN A 62 7.18 -4.04 -19.78
C GLN A 62 6.88 -5.14 -20.78
N PHE A 63 5.59 -5.45 -21.02
CA PHE A 63 5.18 -6.64 -21.76
C PHE A 63 4.29 -6.33 -22.96
N GLY A 64 3.76 -5.11 -23.07
CA GLY A 64 2.94 -4.69 -24.20
C GLY A 64 1.45 -5.00 -24.10
N ALA A 65 0.98 -5.53 -22.97
CA ALA A 65 -0.43 -5.87 -22.75
C ALA A 65 -0.88 -5.55 -21.31
N ASP A 66 -2.19 -5.38 -21.14
CA ASP A 66 -2.83 -5.23 -19.83
C ASP A 66 -2.83 -6.57 -19.09
N MET A 67 -2.64 -6.54 -17.76
CA MET A 67 -2.74 -7.74 -16.93
C MET A 67 -4.12 -7.85 -16.26
N ILE A 68 -4.70 -6.71 -15.87
CA ILE A 68 -6.00 -6.61 -15.21
C ILE A 68 -7.05 -6.23 -16.24
N ARG A 69 -8.19 -6.92 -16.23
CA ARG A 69 -9.29 -6.63 -17.14
C ARG A 69 -10.20 -5.55 -16.55
N PRO A 70 -11.01 -4.88 -17.39
CA PRO A 70 -12.04 -3.96 -16.90
C PRO A 70 -12.97 -4.65 -15.89
N ASP A 71 -13.41 -3.88 -14.91
CA ASP A 71 -14.46 -4.26 -13.94
C ASP A 71 -14.14 -5.45 -13.01
N GLU A 72 -12.89 -5.95 -12.99
CA GLU A 72 -12.48 -7.02 -12.07
C GLU A 72 -12.29 -6.52 -10.62
N ILE A 73 -12.61 -7.39 -9.66
CA ILE A 73 -12.35 -7.13 -8.25
C ILE A 73 -10.88 -7.40 -7.94
N VAL A 74 -10.11 -6.33 -7.81
CA VAL A 74 -8.68 -6.37 -7.49
C VAL A 74 -8.41 -5.94 -6.06
N LEU A 75 -7.56 -6.70 -5.39
CA LEU A 75 -7.07 -6.42 -4.04
C LEU A 75 -5.55 -6.21 -4.06
N TYR A 76 -5.10 -5.27 -3.25
CA TYR A 76 -3.69 -5.08 -2.90
C TYR A 76 -3.40 -5.64 -1.53
N ASN A 77 -2.30 -6.37 -1.42
CA ASN A 77 -1.71 -6.75 -0.14
C ASN A 77 -0.29 -6.16 -0.04
N LYS A 78 -0.02 -5.40 1.01
CA LYS A 78 1.34 -4.88 1.26
C LYS A 78 2.30 -6.03 1.47
N ALA A 79 3.46 -5.97 0.82
CA ALA A 79 4.53 -6.94 0.98
C ALA A 79 5.83 -6.25 1.41
N PRO A 80 6.69 -6.90 2.22
CA PRO A 80 7.95 -6.30 2.65
C PRO A 80 8.87 -6.00 1.47
N TYR A 81 9.30 -4.75 1.35
CA TYR A 81 10.27 -4.29 0.37
C TYR A 81 11.00 -3.05 0.89
N GLU A 82 12.05 -2.61 0.18
CA GLU A 82 12.90 -1.49 0.58
C GLU A 82 12.14 -0.15 0.63
N ASP A 83 11.27 0.09 -0.36
CA ASP A 83 10.43 1.29 -0.42
C ASP A 83 8.93 0.94 -0.43
N ARG A 84 8.40 0.48 -1.57
CA ARG A 84 7.00 0.08 -1.69
C ARG A 84 6.82 -1.14 -2.59
N MET A 85 6.00 -2.09 -2.15
CA MET A 85 5.62 -3.28 -2.92
C MET A 85 4.24 -3.79 -2.51
N GLU A 86 3.45 -4.18 -3.50
CA GLU A 86 2.13 -4.77 -3.32
C GLU A 86 2.04 -6.11 -4.07
N GLU A 87 1.43 -7.13 -3.45
CA GLU A 87 0.88 -8.27 -4.17
C GLU A 87 -0.45 -7.88 -4.79
N ILE A 88 -0.65 -8.30 -6.04
CA ILE A 88 -1.85 -8.06 -6.83
C ILE A 88 -2.68 -9.34 -6.79
N ILE A 89 -3.88 -9.24 -6.22
CA ILE A 89 -4.78 -10.36 -6.01
C ILE A 89 -6.06 -10.12 -6.81
N CYS A 90 -6.45 -11.11 -7.62
CA CYS A 90 -7.66 -11.05 -8.45
C CYS A 90 -8.17 -12.47 -8.68
N GLY A 91 -9.48 -12.66 -8.72
CA GLY A 91 -10.07 -13.97 -9.03
C GLY A 91 -9.66 -15.10 -8.09
N GLY A 92 -9.28 -14.81 -6.83
CA GLY A 92 -8.83 -15.84 -5.88
C GLY A 92 -7.38 -16.29 -6.02
N VAL A 93 -6.56 -15.61 -6.86
CA VAL A 93 -5.14 -15.92 -7.03
C VAL A 93 -4.27 -14.66 -6.86
N ILE A 94 -2.97 -14.86 -6.62
CA ILE A 94 -1.98 -13.78 -6.69
C ILE A 94 -1.45 -13.73 -8.12
N LEU A 95 -1.81 -12.70 -8.88
CA LEU A 95 -1.39 -12.51 -10.26
C LEU A 95 0.08 -12.10 -10.36
N GLY A 96 0.58 -11.36 -9.39
CA GLY A 96 1.90 -10.76 -9.46
C GLY A 96 2.21 -9.92 -8.23
N THR A 97 3.35 -9.26 -8.28
CA THR A 97 3.72 -8.19 -7.36
C THR A 97 4.18 -6.99 -8.16
N ILE A 98 3.80 -5.80 -7.74
CA ILE A 98 4.31 -4.53 -8.28
C ILE A 98 5.15 -3.85 -7.20
N ARG A 99 6.31 -3.32 -7.57
CA ARG A 99 7.23 -2.67 -6.63
C ARG A 99 7.78 -1.39 -7.22
N PHE A 100 8.14 -0.45 -6.37
CA PHE A 100 8.83 0.77 -6.77
C PHE A 100 10.35 0.59 -6.64
N GLU A 101 11.07 0.54 -7.76
CA GLU A 101 12.53 0.48 -7.79
C GLU A 101 13.11 1.87 -7.59
N THR A 102 13.64 2.14 -6.40
CA THR A 102 14.20 3.44 -6.00
C THR A 102 15.36 3.88 -6.87
N GLU A 103 16.20 2.95 -7.33
CA GLU A 103 17.34 3.24 -8.18
C GLU A 103 16.92 3.80 -9.55
N LYS A 104 15.86 3.23 -10.14
CA LYS A 104 15.31 3.64 -11.44
C LYS A 104 14.24 4.73 -11.29
N THR A 105 13.72 4.93 -10.08
CA THR A 105 12.54 5.76 -9.80
C THR A 105 11.31 5.33 -10.60
N GLU A 106 11.13 4.02 -10.78
CA GLU A 106 10.06 3.45 -11.62
C GLU A 106 9.34 2.30 -10.92
N TRP A 107 8.10 2.06 -11.33
CA TRP A 107 7.34 0.87 -10.95
C TRP A 107 7.70 -0.31 -11.85
N VAL A 108 7.87 -1.49 -11.24
CA VAL A 108 8.19 -2.75 -11.91
C VAL A 108 7.18 -3.81 -11.49
N LEU A 109 6.52 -4.41 -12.47
CA LEU A 109 5.63 -5.55 -12.33
C LEU A 109 6.43 -6.85 -12.49
N MET A 110 6.27 -7.74 -11.50
CA MET A 110 6.80 -9.09 -11.47
C MET A 110 5.62 -10.07 -11.52
N PRO A 111 5.23 -10.55 -12.71
CA PRO A 111 4.09 -11.45 -12.84
C PRO A 111 4.39 -12.81 -12.19
N ARG A 112 3.37 -13.40 -11.56
CA ARG A 112 3.30 -14.85 -11.31
C ARG A 112 2.70 -15.54 -12.54
N ILE A 113 2.60 -16.87 -12.51
CA ILE A 113 2.12 -17.65 -13.65
C ILE A 113 0.76 -17.17 -14.16
N GLU A 114 -0.23 -16.98 -13.27
CA GLU A 114 -1.56 -16.53 -13.72
C GLU A 114 -1.57 -15.09 -14.26
N GLY A 115 -0.78 -14.18 -13.68
CA GLY A 115 -0.63 -12.83 -14.24
C GLY A 115 0.08 -12.85 -15.60
N ALA A 116 1.11 -13.68 -15.75
CA ALA A 116 1.81 -13.85 -17.03
C ALA A 116 0.89 -14.43 -18.10
N ARG A 117 0.02 -15.41 -17.76
CA ARG A 117 -1.00 -15.97 -18.66
C ARG A 117 -2.04 -14.93 -19.09
N ARG A 118 -2.37 -13.96 -18.23
CA ARG A 118 -3.27 -12.86 -18.61
C ARG A 118 -2.63 -11.90 -19.61
N ILE A 119 -1.32 -11.67 -19.47
CA ILE A 119 -0.54 -10.79 -20.36
C ILE A 119 -0.29 -11.46 -21.72
N CYS A 120 0.20 -12.69 -21.71
CA CYS A 120 0.63 -13.42 -22.91
C CYS A 120 0.09 -14.84 -22.90
N ASN A 121 -0.56 -15.23 -23.99
CA ASN A 121 -1.32 -16.46 -24.10
C ASN A 121 -1.50 -16.85 -25.58
N THR A 122 -2.07 -18.01 -25.90
CA THR A 122 -2.09 -18.52 -27.29
C THR A 122 -2.95 -17.69 -28.25
N LYS A 123 -3.83 -16.83 -27.72
CA LYS A 123 -4.68 -15.92 -28.48
C LYS A 123 -4.06 -14.54 -28.64
N THR A 124 -3.26 -14.10 -27.66
CA THR A 124 -2.62 -12.77 -27.70
C THR A 124 -1.26 -12.82 -28.37
N PHE A 125 -0.54 -13.94 -28.27
CA PHE A 125 0.79 -14.11 -28.83
C PHE A 125 0.77 -14.44 -30.32
N THR A 126 1.55 -13.68 -31.09
CA THR A 126 2.03 -14.11 -32.40
C THR A 126 3.50 -13.71 -32.56
N PRO A 127 4.30 -14.44 -33.37
CA PRO A 127 5.68 -14.05 -33.67
C PRO A 127 5.78 -12.64 -34.25
N GLU A 128 4.79 -12.20 -35.03
CA GLU A 128 4.74 -10.87 -35.64
C GLU A 128 4.57 -9.78 -34.58
N LYS A 129 3.71 -9.99 -33.58
CA LYS A 129 3.52 -9.06 -32.46
C LYS A 129 4.76 -8.94 -31.58
N MET A 130 5.49 -10.04 -31.41
CA MET A 130 6.76 -10.00 -30.68
C MET A 130 7.83 -9.23 -31.48
N LYS A 131 7.93 -9.48 -32.80
CA LYS A 131 8.89 -8.80 -33.68
C LYS A 131 8.59 -7.32 -33.92
N SER A 132 7.31 -6.93 -33.93
CA SER A 132 6.93 -5.52 -34.04
C SER A 132 7.15 -4.73 -32.76
N GLY A 133 7.45 -5.41 -31.64
CA GLY A 133 7.54 -4.81 -30.31
C GLY A 133 6.19 -4.50 -29.67
N GLU A 134 5.08 -4.98 -30.26
CA GLU A 134 3.75 -4.94 -29.62
C GLU A 134 3.75 -5.79 -28.35
N LEU A 135 4.37 -6.98 -28.39
CA LEU A 135 4.67 -7.79 -27.20
C LEU A 135 6.15 -7.75 -26.87
N LYS A 136 6.45 -7.54 -25.59
CA LYS A 136 7.81 -7.26 -25.08
C LYS A 136 8.19 -8.24 -23.98
N ASN A 137 9.49 -8.32 -23.71
CA ASN A 137 10.06 -9.12 -22.63
C ASN A 137 9.64 -10.59 -22.62
N LEU A 138 9.54 -11.18 -23.81
CA LEU A 138 9.24 -12.60 -23.99
C LEU A 138 10.50 -13.40 -24.35
N ILE A 139 10.62 -14.59 -23.78
CA ILE A 139 11.60 -15.61 -24.17
C ILE A 139 10.84 -16.84 -24.65
N VAL A 140 11.01 -17.19 -25.91
CA VAL A 140 10.39 -18.37 -26.54
C VAL A 140 11.35 -19.54 -26.45
N LEU A 141 10.90 -20.68 -25.92
CA LEU A 141 11.72 -21.88 -25.75
C LEU A 141 11.68 -22.82 -26.96
N ASN A 142 12.75 -23.60 -27.12
CA ASN A 142 12.71 -24.85 -27.88
C ASN A 142 11.90 -25.92 -27.14
N ASP A 143 11.24 -26.81 -27.87
CA ASP A 143 10.30 -27.79 -27.30
C ASP A 143 10.98 -28.77 -26.33
N ASP A 144 12.26 -29.07 -26.55
CA ASP A 144 13.10 -29.91 -25.70
C ASP A 144 13.51 -29.23 -24.39
N ALA A 145 13.52 -27.89 -24.33
CA ALA A 145 13.83 -27.12 -23.13
C ALA A 145 12.63 -26.94 -22.19
N VAL A 146 11.40 -27.03 -22.72
CA VAL A 146 10.16 -26.77 -21.97
C VAL A 146 10.03 -27.61 -20.69
N PRO A 147 10.27 -28.95 -20.70
CA PRO A 147 10.11 -29.76 -19.49
C PRO A 147 11.03 -29.30 -18.34
N TYR A 148 12.28 -28.96 -18.65
CA TYR A 148 13.26 -28.52 -17.66
C TYR A 148 12.90 -27.17 -17.03
N VAL A 149 12.41 -26.23 -17.84
CA VAL A 149 11.98 -24.91 -17.36
C VAL A 149 10.69 -25.02 -16.54
N ALA A 150 9.75 -25.87 -16.96
CA ALA A 150 8.53 -26.16 -16.19
C ALA A 150 8.85 -26.79 -14.81
N GLU A 151 9.95 -27.53 -14.71
CA GLU A 151 10.48 -28.06 -13.44
C GLU A 151 11.28 -27.04 -12.62
N GLY A 152 11.53 -25.84 -13.15
CA GLY A 152 12.15 -24.72 -12.43
C GLY A 152 13.62 -24.48 -12.76
N THR A 153 14.15 -25.18 -13.77
CA THR A 153 15.50 -24.93 -14.26
C THR A 153 15.58 -23.55 -14.89
N SER A 154 16.68 -22.83 -14.64
CA SER A 154 16.89 -21.54 -15.30
C SER A 154 16.97 -21.67 -16.82
N VAL A 155 16.56 -20.64 -17.54
CA VAL A 155 16.68 -20.65 -19.00
C VAL A 155 18.13 -20.48 -19.38
N LEU A 156 18.65 -21.45 -20.13
CA LEU A 156 19.99 -21.40 -20.72
C LEU A 156 19.87 -21.04 -22.20
N VAL A 157 20.87 -20.35 -22.74
CA VAL A 157 20.88 -19.89 -24.14
C VAL A 157 20.56 -21.01 -25.16
N PRO A 158 21.11 -22.24 -25.06
CA PRO A 158 20.77 -23.31 -26.02
C PRO A 158 19.29 -23.72 -26.03
N GLY A 159 18.54 -23.44 -24.96
CA GLY A 159 17.12 -23.74 -24.87
C GLY A 159 16.20 -22.66 -25.46
N ILE A 160 16.75 -21.56 -25.96
CA ILE A 160 16.00 -20.44 -26.53
C ILE A 160 15.77 -20.68 -28.02
N TYR A 161 14.53 -20.49 -28.44
CA TYR A 161 14.12 -20.46 -29.85
C TYR A 161 14.15 -19.03 -30.41
N ASP A 162 13.57 -18.08 -29.68
CA ASP A 162 13.52 -16.66 -30.06
C ASP A 162 13.31 -15.78 -28.82
N VAL A 163 13.56 -14.48 -28.93
CA VAL A 163 13.42 -13.49 -27.85
C VAL A 163 12.86 -12.17 -28.39
N SER A 164 12.19 -11.38 -27.54
CA SER A 164 11.89 -9.98 -27.85
C SER A 164 13.18 -9.17 -28.01
N ASP A 165 13.20 -8.16 -28.88
CA ASP A 165 14.45 -7.43 -29.21
C ASP A 165 14.98 -6.51 -28.10
N ASN A 166 14.14 -6.03 -27.18
CA ASN A 166 14.51 -4.98 -26.22
C ASN A 166 14.67 -5.47 -24.76
N ILE A 167 15.02 -6.73 -24.55
CA ILE A 167 15.34 -7.26 -23.22
C ILE A 167 16.72 -6.77 -22.80
N SER A 168 16.80 -6.10 -21.66
CA SER A 168 18.04 -5.80 -20.96
C SER A 168 18.27 -6.78 -19.80
N ALA A 169 19.52 -6.92 -19.38
CA ALA A 169 19.83 -7.63 -18.15
C ALA A 169 19.04 -7.00 -16.99
N GLU A 170 18.55 -7.85 -16.08
CA GLU A 170 17.71 -7.48 -14.94
C GLU A 170 16.25 -7.10 -15.24
N ASP A 171 15.81 -7.13 -16.50
CA ASP A 171 14.39 -6.97 -16.86
C ASP A 171 13.56 -8.18 -16.41
N GLU A 172 12.29 -7.93 -16.10
CA GLU A 172 11.31 -8.99 -15.85
C GLU A 172 10.84 -9.56 -17.18
N VAL A 173 10.83 -10.89 -17.28
CA VAL A 173 10.54 -11.64 -18.52
C VAL A 173 9.49 -12.74 -18.30
N ILE A 174 8.70 -12.99 -19.34
CA ILE A 174 7.77 -14.13 -19.42
C ILE A 174 8.35 -15.15 -20.38
N ILE A 175 8.35 -16.42 -19.96
CA ILE A 175 8.91 -17.53 -20.72
C ILE A 175 7.76 -18.35 -21.29
N ILE A 176 7.75 -18.55 -22.60
CA ILE A 176 6.65 -19.17 -23.34
C ILE A 176 7.11 -20.30 -24.27
N THR A 177 6.18 -21.17 -24.64
CA THR A 177 6.36 -22.12 -25.75
C THR A 177 6.23 -21.38 -27.09
N LYS A 178 6.58 -22.05 -28.20
CA LYS A 178 6.37 -21.52 -29.57
C LYS A 178 4.90 -21.21 -29.89
N LYS A 179 3.96 -21.78 -29.14
CA LYS A 179 2.52 -21.53 -29.27
C LYS A 179 2.01 -20.38 -28.41
N GLY A 180 2.86 -19.78 -27.57
CA GLY A 180 2.45 -18.73 -26.63
C GLY A 180 1.93 -19.24 -25.28
N GLU A 181 2.11 -20.52 -24.97
CA GLU A 181 1.75 -21.05 -23.64
C GLU A 181 2.79 -20.63 -22.60
N VAL A 182 2.36 -20.08 -21.47
CA VAL A 182 3.28 -19.63 -20.43
C VAL A 182 3.82 -20.82 -19.64
N VAL A 183 5.14 -20.85 -19.50
CA VAL A 183 5.89 -21.89 -18.77
C VAL A 183 6.46 -21.33 -17.47
N ALA A 184 6.97 -20.09 -17.50
CA ALA A 184 7.60 -19.48 -16.34
C ALA A 184 7.58 -17.95 -16.40
N ALA A 185 7.89 -17.33 -15.27
CA ALA A 185 8.19 -15.90 -15.16
C ALA A 185 9.45 -15.71 -14.31
N GLY A 186 10.28 -14.73 -14.67
CA GLY A 186 11.56 -14.54 -14.02
C GLY A 186 12.25 -13.24 -14.40
N ARG A 187 13.56 -13.19 -14.13
CA ARG A 187 14.41 -12.03 -14.39
C ARG A 187 15.50 -12.39 -15.39
N ALA A 188 15.63 -11.58 -16.44
CA ALA A 188 16.70 -11.69 -17.42
C ALA A 188 18.06 -11.53 -16.75
N LYS A 189 19.03 -12.26 -17.26
CA LYS A 189 20.45 -12.22 -16.86
C LYS A 189 21.37 -11.88 -18.01
N MET A 190 20.82 -11.80 -19.21
CA MET A 190 21.47 -11.41 -20.45
C MET A 190 20.53 -10.46 -21.20
N SER A 191 21.06 -9.63 -22.10
CA SER A 191 20.26 -8.86 -23.05
C SER A 191 19.77 -9.74 -24.21
N SER A 192 18.83 -9.27 -25.02
CA SER A 192 18.39 -10.00 -26.23
C SER A 192 19.56 -10.26 -27.18
N GLU A 193 20.47 -9.29 -27.31
CA GLU A 193 21.65 -9.40 -28.18
C GLU A 193 22.57 -10.52 -27.71
N GLU A 194 22.87 -10.55 -26.41
CA GLU A 194 23.68 -11.62 -25.80
C GLU A 194 22.98 -12.98 -25.94
N MET A 195 21.66 -13.05 -25.73
CA MET A 195 20.89 -14.30 -25.88
C MET A 195 20.90 -14.84 -27.32
N ARG A 196 21.02 -13.96 -28.34
CA ARG A 196 21.09 -14.36 -29.75
C ARG A 196 22.50 -14.76 -30.19
N ASN A 197 23.53 -14.11 -29.65
CA ASN A 197 24.90 -14.19 -30.17
C ASN A 197 25.83 -15.10 -29.36
N GLU A 198 25.58 -15.28 -28.05
CA GLU A 198 26.44 -16.09 -27.21
C GLU A 198 26.11 -17.59 -27.34
N PRO A 199 27.11 -18.50 -27.38
CA PRO A 199 26.86 -19.92 -27.56
C PRO A 199 26.32 -20.60 -26.29
N ARG A 200 26.55 -20.00 -25.11
CA ARG A 200 26.19 -20.51 -23.80
C ARG A 200 25.97 -19.34 -22.84
N GLY A 201 25.13 -19.57 -21.83
CA GLY A 201 24.90 -18.57 -20.80
C GLY A 201 23.61 -18.86 -20.06
N LYS A 202 23.45 -18.22 -18.92
CA LYS A 202 22.20 -18.22 -18.17
C LYS A 202 21.40 -17.01 -18.64
N ALA A 203 20.43 -17.22 -19.52
CA ALA A 203 19.62 -16.15 -20.10
C ALA A 203 18.61 -15.57 -19.11
N ALA A 204 17.95 -16.41 -18.30
CA ALA A 204 17.00 -15.94 -17.29
C ALA A 204 17.00 -16.80 -16.03
N LYS A 205 16.86 -16.15 -14.87
CA LYS A 205 16.63 -16.80 -13.58
C LYS A 205 15.13 -16.80 -13.29
N LEU A 206 14.56 -17.98 -13.11
CA LEU A 206 13.14 -18.12 -12.80
C LEU A 206 12.81 -17.68 -11.38
N ARG A 207 11.61 -17.11 -11.22
CA ARG A 207 10.98 -16.85 -9.92
C ARG A 207 9.71 -17.69 -9.75
N TRP A 208 8.96 -17.87 -10.83
CA TRP A 208 7.73 -18.66 -10.87
C TRP A 208 7.78 -19.64 -12.03
N LYS A 209 7.26 -20.85 -11.81
CA LYS A 209 7.18 -21.93 -12.80
C LYS A 209 5.77 -22.49 -12.83
N GLY A 210 5.35 -22.98 -13.98
CA GLY A 210 4.07 -23.64 -14.18
C GLY A 210 4.13 -24.64 -15.33
N THR A 211 3.16 -25.53 -15.37
CA THR A 211 2.94 -26.37 -16.55
C THR A 211 2.60 -25.47 -17.74
N PRO A 212 3.13 -25.73 -18.95
CA PRO A 212 2.74 -24.99 -20.15
C PRO A 212 1.23 -25.00 -20.29
N ALA A 213 0.61 -23.82 -20.25
CA ALA A 213 -0.81 -23.68 -20.48
C ALA A 213 -1.13 -22.29 -20.99
N ASP A 214 -2.25 -22.21 -21.70
CA ASP A 214 -2.91 -20.97 -22.06
C ASP A 214 -3.72 -20.42 -20.86
N GLU A 215 -4.20 -19.19 -20.98
CA GLU A 215 -5.18 -18.65 -20.03
C GLU A 215 -6.53 -19.37 -20.20
N THR A 216 -6.66 -20.51 -19.53
CA THR A 216 -7.78 -21.45 -19.69
C THR A 216 -8.50 -21.73 -18.39
N SER A 217 -8.25 -20.93 -17.34
CA SER A 217 -8.81 -21.11 -16.00
C SER A 217 -10.10 -20.28 -15.82
N PRO A 218 -11.30 -20.78 -16.22
CA PRO A 218 -12.56 -20.10 -15.93
C PRO A 218 -12.76 -19.89 -14.42
N GLU A 219 -12.13 -20.71 -13.58
CA GLU A 219 -12.17 -20.60 -12.12
C GLU A 219 -11.71 -19.25 -11.56
N TYR A 220 -10.84 -18.52 -12.29
CA TYR A 220 -10.25 -17.23 -11.90
C TYR A 220 -10.73 -16.07 -12.78
N ARG A 221 -11.74 -16.28 -13.62
CA ARG A 221 -12.35 -15.22 -14.41
C ARG A 221 -13.58 -14.68 -13.69
N ASP A 222 -13.68 -13.36 -13.62
CA ASP A 222 -14.87 -12.69 -13.07
C ASP A 222 -16.10 -12.81 -13.97
N ASP A 223 -15.99 -13.42 -15.15
CA ASP A 223 -17.10 -13.77 -16.06
C ASP A 223 -17.66 -15.20 -15.85
N ALA A 224 -17.03 -16.02 -15.01
CA ALA A 224 -17.51 -17.37 -14.77
C ALA A 224 -18.87 -17.36 -14.07
N GLU A 225 -19.76 -18.31 -14.38
CA GLU A 225 -21.07 -18.38 -13.72
C GLU A 225 -20.91 -18.59 -12.20
N SER A 226 -21.72 -17.85 -11.44
CA SER A 226 -21.94 -18.07 -10.01
C SER A 226 -23.41 -18.37 -9.80
N GLY A 227 -23.71 -19.29 -8.88
CA GLY A 227 -25.09 -19.55 -8.47
C GLY A 227 -25.70 -18.45 -7.59
N PHE A 228 -24.94 -17.38 -7.30
CA PHE A 228 -25.31 -16.35 -6.31
C PHE A 228 -25.28 -14.91 -6.85
N PHE A 229 -24.32 -14.58 -7.72
CA PHE A 229 -24.12 -13.22 -8.23
C PHE A 229 -23.85 -13.26 -9.73
N SER A 230 -24.42 -12.30 -10.46
CA SER A 230 -24.17 -12.11 -11.88
C SER A 230 -22.74 -11.62 -12.13
N ALA A 231 -22.22 -11.88 -13.32
CA ALA A 231 -21.00 -11.25 -13.80
C ALA A 231 -21.31 -9.94 -14.55
N PRO A 232 -20.44 -8.91 -14.49
CA PRO A 232 -19.25 -8.82 -13.63
C PRO A 232 -19.64 -8.62 -12.15
N ARG A 233 -18.80 -9.08 -11.22
CA ARG A 233 -19.02 -8.88 -9.78
C ARG A 233 -18.67 -7.46 -9.37
N THR A 234 -19.37 -6.98 -8.36
CA THR A 234 -19.25 -5.63 -7.81
C THR A 234 -18.76 -5.67 -6.36
N TRP A 235 -18.34 -4.51 -5.84
CA TRP A 235 -18.06 -4.38 -4.40
C TRP A 235 -19.30 -4.65 -3.53
N ASP A 236 -20.52 -4.43 -4.05
CA ASP A 236 -21.75 -4.78 -3.35
C ASP A 236 -21.89 -6.30 -3.16
N ASP A 237 -21.47 -7.11 -4.15
CA ASP A 237 -21.43 -8.57 -4.03
C ASP A 237 -20.40 -9.02 -2.98
N VAL A 238 -19.25 -8.36 -2.93
CA VAL A 238 -18.23 -8.59 -1.90
C VAL A 238 -18.78 -8.25 -0.52
N ILE A 239 -19.48 -7.12 -0.35
CA ILE A 239 -20.13 -6.74 0.90
C ILE A 239 -21.20 -7.78 1.29
N ALA A 240 -22.05 -8.19 0.35
CA ALA A 240 -23.10 -9.18 0.58
C ALA A 240 -22.54 -10.54 1.04
N ALA A 241 -21.42 -10.97 0.45
CA ALA A 241 -20.70 -12.19 0.84
C ALA A 241 -20.05 -12.09 2.23
N ASN A 242 -19.72 -10.87 2.69
CA ASN A 242 -19.08 -10.58 3.96
C ASN A 242 -20.04 -10.06 5.06
N ARG A 243 -21.35 -9.99 4.81
CA ARG A 243 -22.30 -9.37 5.76
C ARG A 243 -22.17 -9.90 7.20
N ASN A 244 -22.11 -11.22 7.39
CA ASN A 244 -22.08 -11.83 8.72
C ASN A 244 -20.83 -11.45 9.55
N ILE A 245 -19.67 -11.36 8.89
CA ILE A 245 -18.41 -11.00 9.56
C ILE A 245 -18.37 -9.50 9.84
N LEU A 246 -18.90 -8.67 8.93
CA LEU A 246 -19.04 -7.22 9.15
C LEU A 246 -19.98 -6.93 10.34
N ASP A 247 -21.14 -7.57 10.41
CA ASP A 247 -22.09 -7.41 11.53
C ASP A 247 -21.48 -7.84 12.86
N THR A 248 -20.67 -8.91 12.84
CA THR A 248 -19.96 -9.39 14.03
C THR A 248 -18.94 -8.36 14.52
N PHE A 249 -18.16 -7.77 13.61
CA PHE A 249 -17.16 -6.77 13.94
C PHE A 249 -17.77 -5.45 14.39
N GLU A 250 -18.84 -4.99 13.72
CA GLU A 250 -19.62 -3.82 14.10
C GLU A 250 -20.16 -3.93 15.52
N ARG A 251 -20.87 -5.02 15.84
CA ARG A 251 -21.42 -5.27 17.17
C ARG A 251 -20.33 -5.25 18.24
N ARG A 252 -19.21 -5.95 18.01
CA ARG A 252 -18.08 -5.99 18.95
C ARG A 252 -17.48 -4.61 19.20
N SER A 253 -17.42 -3.76 18.18
CA SER A 253 -16.91 -2.40 18.31
C SER A 253 -17.90 -1.51 19.08
N ILE A 254 -19.20 -1.58 18.78
CA ILE A 254 -20.25 -0.82 19.48
C ILE A 254 -20.30 -1.22 20.96
N ASP A 255 -20.29 -2.52 21.26
CA ASP A 255 -20.29 -3.03 22.63
C ASP A 255 -19.04 -2.55 23.39
N PHE A 256 -17.87 -2.57 22.74
CA PHE A 256 -16.64 -2.06 23.33
C PHE A 256 -16.73 -0.56 23.63
N ILE A 257 -17.27 0.25 22.70
CA ILE A 257 -17.44 1.70 22.88
C ILE A 257 -18.36 1.98 24.07
N ARG A 258 -19.55 1.36 24.11
CA ARG A 258 -20.52 1.53 25.19
C ARG A 258 -19.96 1.13 26.55
N ASN A 259 -19.32 -0.04 26.62
CA ASN A 259 -18.74 -0.52 27.86
C ASN A 259 -17.57 0.36 28.32
N THR A 260 -16.70 0.82 27.43
CA THR A 260 -15.56 1.67 27.81
C THR A 260 -16.05 3.03 28.31
N ALA A 261 -16.99 3.66 27.59
CA ALA A 261 -17.56 4.95 27.98
C ALA A 261 -18.37 4.86 29.29
N GLY A 262 -19.20 3.82 29.45
CA GLY A 262 -20.03 3.65 30.65
C GLY A 262 -19.26 3.34 31.94
N ASN A 263 -17.99 2.95 31.85
CA ASN A 263 -17.12 2.67 33.00
C ASN A 263 -16.13 3.81 33.30
N MET A 264 -16.24 4.96 32.62
CA MET A 264 -15.35 6.10 32.82
C MET A 264 -16.14 7.39 33.01
N ASP A 265 -15.89 8.07 34.12
CA ASP A 265 -16.39 9.43 34.35
C ASP A 265 -15.48 10.45 33.64
N LYS A 266 -15.59 10.53 32.30
CA LYS A 266 -14.81 11.44 31.43
C LYS A 266 -15.65 11.90 30.24
N ARG A 267 -15.36 13.10 29.73
CA ARG A 267 -15.93 13.54 28.44
C ARG A 267 -15.47 12.60 27.34
N VAL A 268 -16.43 12.05 26.59
CA VAL A 268 -16.13 11.19 25.44
C VAL A 268 -15.82 12.06 24.23
N THR A 269 -14.75 11.69 23.54
CA THR A 269 -14.35 12.32 22.28
C THR A 269 -13.97 11.26 21.24
N CYS A 270 -14.02 11.61 19.97
CA CYS A 270 -13.57 10.77 18.86
C CYS A 270 -12.60 11.56 17.98
N SER A 271 -11.39 11.05 17.80
CA SER A 271 -10.42 11.66 16.89
C SER A 271 -10.73 11.31 15.45
N TYR A 272 -10.94 12.33 14.62
CA TYR A 272 -11.12 12.16 13.19
C TYR A 272 -10.08 12.96 12.41
N SER A 273 -9.28 12.25 11.62
CA SER A 273 -8.08 12.78 10.95
C SER A 273 -8.22 12.85 9.42
N GLY A 274 -9.43 12.64 8.88
CA GLY A 274 -9.64 12.48 7.43
C GLY A 274 -9.19 11.13 6.85
N GLY A 275 -8.73 10.19 7.69
CA GLY A 275 -8.34 8.84 7.28
C GLY A 275 -9.51 7.85 7.33
N LYS A 276 -9.41 6.76 6.56
CA LYS A 276 -10.41 5.67 6.52
C LYS A 276 -10.68 5.04 7.89
N ASP A 277 -9.63 4.86 8.69
CA ASP A 277 -9.71 4.14 9.96
C ASP A 277 -10.40 5.02 11.02
N SER A 278 -10.06 6.31 11.06
CA SER A 278 -10.73 7.28 11.95
C SER A 278 -12.16 7.58 11.52
N LEU A 279 -12.47 7.53 10.21
CA LEU A 279 -13.84 7.63 9.70
C LEU A 279 -14.74 6.49 10.18
N VAL A 280 -14.26 5.24 10.12
CA VAL A 280 -15.02 4.08 10.63
C VAL A 280 -15.19 4.16 12.15
N THR A 281 -14.15 4.55 12.89
CA THR A 281 -14.28 4.78 14.34
C THR A 281 -15.32 5.86 14.66
N LEU A 282 -15.35 6.96 13.91
CA LEU A 282 -16.37 8.01 14.07
C LEU A 282 -17.78 7.48 13.81
N CYS A 283 -17.97 6.74 12.72
CA CYS A 283 -19.24 6.09 12.40
C CYS A 283 -19.72 5.16 13.52
N LEU A 284 -18.85 4.28 14.01
CA LEU A 284 -19.15 3.35 15.09
C LEU A 284 -19.45 4.07 16.41
N THR A 285 -18.72 5.14 16.71
CA THR A 285 -18.97 5.97 17.90
C THR A 285 -20.33 6.63 17.84
N ASN A 286 -20.70 7.19 16.68
CA ASN A 286 -22.02 7.79 16.46
C ASN A 286 -23.18 6.78 16.52
N LYS A 287 -22.96 5.52 16.11
CA LYS A 287 -23.95 4.45 16.29
C LYS A 287 -24.06 3.98 17.76
N ALA A 288 -22.99 4.15 18.53
CA ALA A 288 -22.90 3.65 19.89
C ALA A 288 -23.39 4.66 20.94
N LEU A 289 -23.13 5.94 20.74
CA LEU A 289 -23.30 7.03 21.72
C LEU A 289 -23.95 8.26 21.08
N ASP A 290 -24.86 8.91 21.80
CA ASP A 290 -25.54 10.13 21.35
C ASP A 290 -24.69 11.41 21.55
N ASP A 291 -23.90 11.47 22.63
CA ASP A 291 -23.12 12.65 23.00
C ASP A 291 -21.62 12.34 23.07
N PHE A 292 -20.83 13.04 22.25
CA PHE A 292 -19.37 13.04 22.22
C PHE A 292 -18.86 14.21 21.37
N ASP A 293 -17.61 14.61 21.57
CA ASP A 293 -16.96 15.65 20.75
C ASP A 293 -16.09 15.03 19.64
N ILE A 294 -16.02 15.67 18.47
CA ILE A 294 -15.06 15.31 17.43
C ILE A 294 -13.79 16.14 17.64
N LEU A 295 -12.63 15.48 17.66
CA LEU A 295 -11.32 16.14 17.74
C LEU A 295 -10.60 16.08 16.40
N PHE A 296 -10.06 17.22 15.97
CA PHE A 296 -9.13 17.32 14.84
C PHE A 296 -7.94 18.22 15.20
N SER A 297 -6.75 17.86 14.74
CA SER A 297 -5.54 18.66 14.91
C SER A 297 -4.92 18.86 13.53
N ASP A 298 -5.09 20.06 12.99
CA ASP A 298 -4.44 20.46 11.74
C ASP A 298 -2.95 20.68 12.00
N THR A 299 -2.12 19.92 11.29
CA THR A 299 -0.65 19.99 11.45
C THR A 299 -0.02 21.15 10.69
N GLY A 300 -0.79 21.92 9.92
CA GLY A 300 -0.29 22.89 8.94
C GLY A 300 0.29 22.23 7.68
N LEU A 301 0.25 20.89 7.61
CA LEU A 301 0.79 20.07 6.53
C LEU A 301 -0.24 19.05 6.01
N GLU A 302 -1.51 19.23 6.33
CA GLU A 302 -2.56 18.40 5.74
C GLU A 302 -2.76 18.75 4.26
N PHE A 303 -3.26 17.80 3.48
CA PHE A 303 -3.73 18.09 2.12
C PHE A 303 -4.99 18.96 2.17
N ASP A 304 -5.19 19.81 1.16
CA ASP A 304 -6.41 20.60 1.03
C ASP A 304 -7.66 19.70 0.99
N GLU A 305 -7.60 18.55 0.28
CA GLU A 305 -8.68 17.58 0.26
C GLU A 305 -8.95 16.94 1.62
N THR A 306 -7.93 16.79 2.46
CA THR A 306 -8.08 16.29 3.83
C THR A 306 -8.80 17.31 4.70
N LEU A 307 -8.41 18.58 4.65
CA LEU A 307 -9.07 19.64 5.39
C LEU A 307 -10.54 19.78 4.98
N GLU A 308 -10.81 19.72 3.67
CA GLU A 308 -12.16 19.77 3.12
C GLU A 308 -13.01 18.56 3.52
N ASN A 309 -12.44 17.35 3.45
CA ASN A 309 -13.11 16.13 3.89
C ASN A 309 -13.42 16.18 5.39
N VAL A 310 -12.47 16.65 6.22
CA VAL A 310 -12.67 16.77 7.66
C VAL A 310 -13.85 17.69 7.99
N ARG A 311 -13.91 18.87 7.36
CA ARG A 311 -15.01 19.82 7.56
C ARG A 311 -16.37 19.22 7.17
N LYS A 312 -16.47 18.66 5.96
CA LYS A 312 -17.70 18.04 5.44
C LYS A 312 -18.21 16.93 6.34
N VAL A 313 -17.32 16.06 6.80
CA VAL A 313 -17.71 14.96 7.69
C VAL A 313 -18.11 15.48 9.06
N ALA A 314 -17.38 16.43 9.66
CA ALA A 314 -17.80 17.01 10.92
C ALA A 314 -19.21 17.62 10.84
N GLU A 315 -19.54 18.29 9.74
CA GLU A 315 -20.89 18.80 9.46
C GLU A 315 -21.95 17.70 9.37
N ILE A 316 -21.68 16.63 8.60
CA ILE A 316 -22.60 15.49 8.45
C ILE A 316 -22.97 14.85 9.80
N TYR A 317 -21.99 14.72 10.70
CA TYR A 317 -22.22 14.10 12.01
C TYR A 317 -22.84 15.07 13.04
N GLY A 318 -22.72 16.38 12.83
CA GLY A 318 -23.39 17.41 13.65
C GLY A 318 -23.00 17.39 15.14
N LYS A 319 -21.81 16.89 15.47
CA LYS A 319 -21.27 16.86 16.85
C LYS A 319 -20.40 18.09 17.13
N PRO A 320 -20.20 18.48 18.41
CA PRO A 320 -19.29 19.56 18.73
C PRO A 320 -17.89 19.25 18.17
N PHE A 321 -17.40 20.14 17.32
CA PHE A 321 -16.15 19.98 16.60
C PHE A 321 -15.06 20.83 17.26
N ARG A 322 -14.10 20.18 17.93
CA ARG A 322 -12.95 20.82 18.57
C ARG A 322 -11.74 20.67 17.68
N THR A 323 -11.18 21.80 17.27
CA THR A 323 -10.04 21.83 16.36
C THR A 323 -8.94 22.75 16.85
N THR A 324 -7.72 22.40 16.49
CA THR A 324 -6.51 23.22 16.68
C THR A 324 -5.71 23.23 15.37
N SER A 325 -4.82 24.20 15.20
CA SER A 325 -3.92 24.25 14.04
C SER A 325 -2.51 24.64 14.48
N ALA A 326 -1.51 23.95 13.95
CA ALA A 326 -0.10 24.30 14.11
C ALA A 326 0.32 25.50 13.21
N GLY A 327 -0.53 25.94 12.28
CA GLY A 327 -0.23 27.05 11.38
C GLY A 327 1.12 26.88 10.67
N ASN A 328 1.98 27.90 10.77
CA ASN A 328 3.31 27.90 10.17
C ASN A 328 4.41 27.26 11.03
N ALA A 329 4.07 26.65 12.18
CA ALA A 329 5.07 26.10 13.11
C ALA A 329 6.03 25.11 12.44
N PHE A 330 5.55 24.32 11.47
CA PHE A 330 6.43 23.43 10.70
C PHE A 330 7.53 24.20 9.97
N TRP A 331 7.17 25.25 9.23
CA TRP A 331 8.14 26.02 8.44
C TRP A 331 9.05 26.87 9.32
N GLU A 332 8.57 27.38 10.45
CA GLU A 332 9.42 28.03 11.47
C GLU A 332 10.41 27.04 12.08
N GLY A 333 9.95 25.81 12.38
CA GLY A 333 10.79 24.72 12.85
C GLY A 333 11.84 24.29 11.83
N TRP A 334 11.52 24.35 10.53
CA TRP A 334 12.46 24.07 9.44
C TRP A 334 13.66 25.01 9.44
N GLU A 335 13.45 26.31 9.67
CA GLU A 335 14.56 27.28 9.68
C GLU A 335 15.59 26.99 10.79
N ILE A 336 15.17 26.31 11.86
CA ILE A 336 16.02 25.92 13.00
C ILE A 336 16.61 24.52 12.81
N ASN A 337 15.79 23.56 12.39
CA ASN A 337 16.13 22.14 12.41
C ASN A 337 16.50 21.57 11.03
N GLY A 338 16.24 22.29 9.96
CA GLY A 338 16.27 21.76 8.59
C GLY A 338 15.14 20.76 8.32
N PRO A 339 15.26 19.95 7.24
CA PRO A 339 14.25 18.95 6.90
C PRO A 339 14.09 17.92 8.03
N PRO A 340 12.85 17.49 8.35
CA PRO A 340 12.64 16.39 9.27
C PRO A 340 13.10 15.08 8.63
N SER A 341 13.61 14.15 9.45
CA SER A 341 14.03 12.82 9.01
C SER A 341 13.23 11.72 9.71
N VAL A 342 13.34 10.48 9.23
CA VAL A 342 12.70 9.29 9.82
C VAL A 342 13.18 9.07 11.25
N ASP A 343 14.46 9.35 11.50
CA ASP A 343 15.15 9.25 12.78
C ASP A 343 14.99 10.49 13.68
N ASN A 344 14.77 11.68 13.10
CA ASN A 344 14.52 12.92 13.83
C ASN A 344 13.22 13.60 13.35
N ARG A 345 12.09 13.11 13.85
CA ARG A 345 10.75 13.62 13.54
C ARG A 345 10.32 14.75 14.48
N TRP A 346 11.13 15.81 14.56
CA TRP A 346 10.83 16.98 15.40
C TRP A 346 9.43 17.56 15.12
N CYS A 347 8.96 17.45 13.88
CA CYS A 347 7.62 17.88 13.46
C CYS A 347 6.47 17.16 14.19
N ASN A 348 6.66 15.94 14.71
CA ASN A 348 5.61 15.26 15.48
C ASN A 348 5.35 15.97 16.82
N LYS A 349 6.42 16.33 17.55
CA LYS A 349 6.28 17.03 18.84
C LYS A 349 5.64 18.40 18.61
N MET A 350 6.21 19.17 17.69
CA MET A 350 5.82 20.54 17.42
C MET A 350 4.44 20.67 16.78
N CYS A 351 4.14 19.87 15.74
CA CYS A 351 2.96 20.09 14.90
C CYS A 351 1.79 19.16 15.25
N LYS A 352 2.00 18.10 16.05
CA LYS A 352 0.93 17.16 16.45
C LYS A 352 0.70 17.14 17.94
N LEU A 353 1.75 16.87 18.72
CA LEU A 353 1.59 16.67 20.17
C LEU A 353 1.30 17.97 20.91
N THR A 354 2.06 19.04 20.65
CA THR A 354 1.81 20.33 21.32
C THR A 354 0.41 20.86 21.05
N PRO A 355 -0.08 20.93 19.79
CA PRO A 355 -1.43 21.45 19.52
C PRO A 355 -2.54 20.59 20.12
N ILE A 356 -2.44 19.25 20.03
CA ILE A 356 -3.50 18.38 20.58
C ILE A 356 -3.52 18.39 22.11
N THR A 357 -2.36 18.50 22.77
CA THR A 357 -2.28 18.66 24.22
C THR A 357 -2.98 19.95 24.65
N ALA A 358 -2.66 21.08 24.02
CA ALA A 358 -3.32 22.36 24.31
C ALA A 358 -4.83 22.27 24.09
N LEU A 359 -5.29 21.68 22.97
CA LEU A 359 -6.72 21.50 22.70
C LEU A 359 -7.42 20.71 23.81
N ILE A 360 -6.77 19.66 24.33
CA ILE A 360 -7.33 18.81 25.38
C ILE A 360 -7.32 19.52 26.73
N GLU A 361 -6.26 20.25 27.05
CA GLU A 361 -6.19 21.05 28.27
C GLU A 361 -7.26 22.15 28.27
N ASP A 362 -7.42 22.89 27.17
CA ASP A 362 -8.36 23.99 27.04
C ASP A 362 -9.83 23.56 27.16
N ASN A 363 -10.15 22.31 26.76
CA ASN A 363 -11.54 21.82 26.72
C ASN A 363 -11.86 20.82 27.84
N TYR A 364 -10.85 20.14 28.43
CA TYR A 364 -11.05 19.00 29.33
C TYR A 364 -10.08 18.98 30.53
N ALA A 365 -9.59 20.14 31.00
CA ALA A 365 -8.61 20.24 32.09
C ALA A 365 -8.99 19.48 33.38
N GLU A 366 -10.26 19.52 33.79
CA GLU A 366 -10.66 19.03 35.12
C GLU A 366 -10.63 17.50 35.22
N ASN A 367 -11.34 16.82 34.32
CA ASN A 367 -11.53 15.36 34.37
C ASN A 367 -10.86 14.63 33.20
N GLY A 368 -10.19 15.35 32.28
CA GLY A 368 -9.64 14.76 31.06
C GLY A 368 -10.70 14.20 30.12
N CYS A 369 -10.26 13.48 29.10
CA CYS A 369 -11.16 12.87 28.11
C CYS A 369 -10.84 11.40 27.84
N LEU A 370 -11.88 10.66 27.44
CA LEU A 370 -11.77 9.36 26.78
C LEU A 370 -11.87 9.58 25.29
N THR A 371 -10.83 9.25 24.53
CA THR A 371 -10.77 9.44 23.09
C THR A 371 -10.81 8.10 22.36
N PHE A 372 -11.83 7.90 21.53
CA PHE A 372 -11.83 6.80 20.58
C PHE A 372 -10.96 7.15 19.36
N ILE A 373 -10.02 6.26 19.03
CA ILE A 373 -8.98 6.47 18.02
C ILE A 373 -9.03 5.32 17.00
N GLY A 374 -8.89 5.66 15.71
CA GLY A 374 -8.85 4.71 14.58
C GLY A 374 -7.56 3.89 14.47
N GLN A 375 -7.05 3.37 15.58
CA GLN A 375 -5.85 2.53 15.61
C GLN A 375 -6.19 1.07 15.28
N ARG A 376 -5.32 0.40 14.51
CA ARG A 376 -5.42 -1.04 14.22
C ARG A 376 -4.08 -1.75 14.43
N LYS A 377 -4.12 -3.02 14.84
CA LYS A 377 -2.92 -3.86 14.99
C LYS A 377 -2.13 -4.01 13.68
N TYR A 378 -2.82 -4.06 12.54
CA TYR A 378 -2.22 -4.31 11.23
C TYR A 378 -1.44 -3.11 10.66
N GLU A 379 -1.37 -1.97 11.37
CA GLU A 379 -0.61 -0.80 10.92
C GLU A 379 0.89 -0.90 11.21
N SER A 380 1.28 -1.49 12.35
CA SER A 380 2.68 -1.66 12.73
C SER A 380 2.87 -2.64 13.89
N LEU A 381 4.10 -3.10 14.10
CA LEU A 381 4.46 -3.94 15.25
C LEU A 381 4.15 -3.28 16.59
N ALA A 382 4.35 -1.96 16.70
CA ALA A 382 4.05 -1.22 17.93
C ALA A 382 2.54 -1.21 18.21
N ARG A 383 1.71 -0.94 17.19
CA ARG A 383 0.25 -0.98 17.32
C ARG A 383 -0.29 -2.39 17.58
N ALA A 384 0.39 -3.43 17.08
CA ALA A 384 0.01 -4.81 17.37
C ALA A 384 0.25 -5.21 18.83
N LYS A 385 1.22 -4.59 19.51
CA LYS A 385 1.55 -4.84 20.92
C LYS A 385 0.82 -3.91 21.89
N SER A 386 0.25 -2.80 21.41
CA SER A 386 -0.41 -1.82 22.27
C SER A 386 -1.70 -2.38 22.86
N GLU A 387 -2.00 -1.97 24.09
CA GLU A 387 -3.30 -2.22 24.73
C GLU A 387 -4.43 -1.54 23.96
N ARG A 388 -5.65 -2.10 24.08
CA ARG A 388 -6.83 -1.57 23.39
C ARG A 388 -7.38 -0.30 24.07
N VAL A 389 -7.06 -0.11 25.34
CA VAL A 389 -7.30 1.10 26.14
C VAL A 389 -5.97 1.44 26.80
N TRP A 390 -5.51 2.68 26.69
CA TRP A 390 -4.23 3.10 27.25
C TRP A 390 -4.30 4.54 27.74
N ARG A 391 -3.44 4.91 28.69
CA ARG A 391 -3.20 6.31 29.05
C ARG A 391 -2.12 6.87 28.13
N SER A 392 -2.37 8.01 27.49
CA SER A 392 -1.36 8.65 26.66
C SER A 392 -0.25 9.21 27.54
N GLN A 393 1.00 8.80 27.31
CA GLN A 393 2.14 9.38 28.02
C GLN A 393 2.42 10.82 27.57
N ALA A 394 2.20 11.10 26.28
CA ALA A 394 2.41 12.43 25.71
C ALA A 394 1.28 13.42 26.04
N VAL A 395 0.09 12.92 26.35
CA VAL A 395 -1.09 13.73 26.70
C VAL A 395 -1.71 13.14 27.98
N PRO A 396 -1.16 13.45 29.17
CA PRO A 396 -1.53 12.75 30.41
C PRO A 396 -3.03 12.78 30.75
N ASN A 397 -3.74 13.84 30.35
CA ASN A 397 -5.17 14.03 30.56
C ASN A 397 -6.06 13.28 29.53
N GLN A 398 -5.47 12.45 28.68
CA GLN A 398 -6.19 11.68 27.66
C GLN A 398 -6.04 10.17 27.89
N ILE A 399 -7.18 9.47 27.89
CA ILE A 399 -7.23 8.01 27.76
C ILE A 399 -7.60 7.69 26.31
N GLY A 400 -6.75 6.94 25.62
CA GLY A 400 -7.03 6.45 24.27
C GLY A 400 -7.73 5.09 24.32
N ALA A 401 -8.66 4.86 23.40
CA ALA A 401 -9.29 3.57 23.19
C ALA A 401 -9.41 3.25 21.69
N ALA A 402 -9.20 2.00 21.29
CA ALA A 402 -9.18 1.54 19.90
C ALA A 402 -10.34 0.58 19.60
N PRO A 403 -11.53 1.08 19.16
CA PRO A 403 -12.67 0.23 18.85
C PRO A 403 -12.39 -0.79 17.75
N ILE A 404 -11.59 -0.40 16.76
CA ILE A 404 -11.29 -1.19 15.57
C ILE A 404 -9.93 -1.91 15.60
N GLN A 405 -9.35 -2.13 16.80
CA GLN A 405 -8.01 -2.71 16.97
C GLN A 405 -7.77 -3.99 16.15
N ASP A 406 -8.79 -4.85 16.02
CA ASP A 406 -8.70 -6.13 15.31
C ASP A 406 -9.12 -6.09 13.83
N TRP A 407 -9.52 -4.93 13.30
CA TRP A 407 -9.98 -4.78 11.92
C TRP A 407 -8.79 -4.78 10.95
N THR A 408 -8.90 -5.50 9.83
CA THR A 408 -7.98 -5.33 8.69
C THR A 408 -8.40 -4.14 7.84
N ALA A 409 -7.54 -3.64 6.95
CA ALA A 409 -7.91 -2.58 6.01
C ALA A 409 -9.11 -3.00 5.13
N LEU A 410 -9.25 -4.27 4.78
CA LEU A 410 -10.40 -4.75 4.01
C LEU A 410 -11.70 -4.75 4.84
N HIS A 411 -11.67 -5.02 6.15
CA HIS A 411 -12.84 -4.80 7.01
C HIS A 411 -13.28 -3.33 6.98
N VAL A 412 -12.31 -2.42 7.13
CA VAL A 412 -12.56 -0.97 7.13
C VAL A 412 -13.16 -0.52 5.81
N TRP A 413 -12.59 -0.93 4.68
CA TRP A 413 -13.08 -0.54 3.36
C TRP A 413 -14.46 -1.10 3.03
N LEU A 414 -14.69 -2.40 3.26
CA LEU A 414 -16.01 -2.98 3.03
C LEU A 414 -17.08 -2.32 3.90
N TYR A 415 -16.74 -1.93 5.13
CA TYR A 415 -17.64 -1.19 6.01
C TYR A 415 -17.90 0.23 5.50
N ILE A 416 -16.86 0.96 5.04
CA ILE A 416 -17.02 2.27 4.40
C ILE A 416 -17.97 2.19 3.20
N PHE A 417 -17.79 1.20 2.34
CA PHE A 417 -18.64 1.01 1.15
C PHE A 417 -20.08 0.65 1.55
N ARG A 418 -20.25 -0.27 2.51
CA ARG A 418 -21.57 -0.69 3.03
C ARG A 418 -22.37 0.48 3.60
N GLU A 419 -21.72 1.29 4.42
CA GLU A 419 -22.34 2.45 5.08
C GLU A 419 -22.32 3.71 4.20
N LYS A 420 -21.74 3.63 2.99
CA LYS A 420 -21.58 4.75 2.05
C LYS A 420 -20.93 5.98 2.69
N LEU A 421 -19.88 5.75 3.49
CA LEU A 421 -19.23 6.84 4.22
C LEU A 421 -18.42 7.73 3.26
N PRO A 422 -18.45 9.07 3.45
CA PRO A 422 -17.70 10.04 2.65
C PRO A 422 -16.20 10.00 2.95
N TYR A 423 -15.50 8.98 2.43
CA TYR A 423 -14.05 8.86 2.59
C TYR A 423 -13.29 9.92 1.80
N ASN A 424 -12.06 10.19 2.23
CA ASN A 424 -11.20 11.19 1.61
C ASN A 424 -10.80 10.78 0.18
N PRO A 425 -10.99 11.66 -0.82
CA PRO A 425 -10.77 11.33 -2.23
C PRO A 425 -9.31 11.00 -2.57
N LEU A 426 -8.34 11.32 -1.70
CA LEU A 426 -6.93 10.97 -1.93
C LEU A 426 -6.69 9.45 -2.03
N TYR A 427 -7.56 8.62 -1.45
CA TYR A 427 -7.49 7.17 -1.64
C TYR A 427 -7.66 6.75 -3.10
N GLU A 428 -8.43 7.50 -3.88
CA GLU A 428 -8.61 7.29 -5.32
C GLU A 428 -7.46 7.87 -6.15
N LYS A 429 -6.59 8.67 -5.54
CA LYS A 429 -5.38 9.26 -6.15
C LYS A 429 -4.10 8.50 -5.81
N GLY A 430 -4.20 7.25 -5.33
CA GLY A 430 -3.06 6.37 -5.09
C GLY A 430 -2.40 6.48 -3.70
N PHE A 431 -2.96 7.28 -2.79
CA PHE A 431 -2.51 7.35 -1.41
C PHE A 431 -3.20 6.29 -0.56
N ASP A 432 -2.45 5.40 0.09
CA ASP A 432 -3.03 4.33 0.93
C ASP A 432 -3.10 4.69 2.42
N ARG A 433 -2.42 5.76 2.80
CA ARG A 433 -2.38 6.38 4.12
C ARG A 433 -2.50 7.89 3.93
N ILE A 434 -3.34 8.50 4.74
CA ILE A 434 -3.58 9.94 4.73
C ILE A 434 -3.09 10.53 6.06
N GLY A 435 -2.36 11.62 5.94
CA GLY A 435 -1.80 12.45 7.01
C GLY A 435 -1.06 13.60 6.36
N CYS A 436 -0.01 14.10 7.02
CA CYS A 436 0.81 15.17 6.47
C CYS A 436 1.36 14.82 5.07
N TRP A 437 1.19 15.70 4.08
CA TRP A 437 1.72 15.49 2.72
C TRP A 437 3.26 15.44 2.72
N LEU A 438 3.89 16.12 3.68
CA LEU A 438 5.33 16.08 3.93
C LEU A 438 5.63 15.22 5.16
N CYS A 439 5.64 13.90 5.00
CA CYS A 439 6.07 12.98 6.05
C CYS A 439 7.40 12.32 5.66
N PRO A 440 8.49 12.45 6.45
CA PRO A 440 9.74 11.79 6.11
C PRO A 440 9.64 10.26 6.13
N ALA A 441 8.63 9.71 6.82
CA ALA A 441 8.33 8.28 6.84
C ALA A 441 7.47 7.79 5.65
N ALA A 442 7.02 8.67 4.76
CA ALA A 442 6.38 8.29 3.51
C ALA A 442 7.41 7.65 2.57
N SER A 443 6.96 6.77 1.66
CA SER A 443 7.85 6.11 0.70
C SER A 443 8.32 7.10 -0.39
N LEU A 444 9.44 6.81 -1.06
CA LEU A 444 9.85 7.58 -2.25
C LEU A 444 8.77 7.49 -3.33
N ALA A 445 8.11 6.33 -3.45
CA ALA A 445 6.96 6.15 -4.33
C ALA A 445 5.82 7.15 -4.04
N ASP A 446 5.56 7.49 -2.77
CA ASP A 446 4.53 8.48 -2.41
C ASP A 446 4.94 9.90 -2.83
N PHE A 447 6.22 10.25 -2.70
CA PHE A 447 6.73 11.54 -3.20
C PHE A 447 6.69 11.62 -4.73
N MET A 448 6.98 10.52 -5.44
CA MET A 448 6.82 10.48 -6.90
C MET A 448 5.33 10.61 -7.30
N ASN A 449 4.43 10.00 -6.54
CA ASN A 449 2.99 10.21 -6.75
C ASN A 449 2.59 11.67 -6.48
N LEU A 450 3.18 12.31 -5.46
CA LEU A 450 2.93 13.71 -5.14
C LEU A 450 3.38 14.65 -6.27
N ARG A 451 4.50 14.37 -6.94
CA ARG A 451 4.95 15.15 -8.12
C ARG A 451 3.93 15.15 -9.26
N ILE A 452 3.14 14.09 -9.39
CA ILE A 452 2.11 13.96 -10.42
C ILE A 452 0.80 14.59 -9.95
N THR A 453 0.39 14.31 -8.71
CA THR A 453 -0.95 14.66 -8.20
C THR A 453 -1.03 16.08 -7.61
N HIS A 454 0.07 16.56 -7.01
CA HIS A 454 0.15 17.86 -6.32
C HIS A 454 1.52 18.54 -6.62
N PRO A 455 1.81 18.88 -7.88
CA PRO A 455 3.11 19.43 -8.27
C PRO A 455 3.49 20.70 -7.50
N ALA A 456 2.51 21.51 -7.08
CA ALA A 456 2.75 22.73 -6.29
C ALA A 456 3.35 22.43 -4.90
N TYR A 457 2.88 21.40 -4.20
CA TYR A 457 3.45 21.00 -2.90
C TYR A 457 4.90 20.52 -3.07
N MET A 458 5.17 19.74 -4.11
CA MET A 458 6.53 19.31 -4.41
C MET A 458 7.44 20.45 -4.83
N ALA A 459 6.95 21.41 -5.61
CA ALA A 459 7.73 22.59 -6.00
C ALA A 459 8.13 23.43 -4.77
N GLY A 460 7.20 23.66 -3.83
CA GLY A 460 7.51 24.36 -2.58
C GLY A 460 8.49 23.60 -1.69
N LEU A 461 8.41 22.27 -1.65
CA LEU A 461 9.39 21.44 -0.95
C LEU A 461 10.78 21.52 -1.60
N ASP A 462 10.85 21.43 -2.93
CA ASP A 462 12.11 21.51 -3.67
C ASP A 462 12.76 22.90 -3.49
N GLU A 463 11.98 23.98 -3.44
CA GLU A 463 12.47 25.34 -3.16
C GLU A 463 13.11 25.47 -1.77
N LYS A 464 12.63 24.72 -0.78
CA LYS A 464 13.23 24.67 0.56
C LYS A 464 14.42 23.71 0.65
N LEU A 465 14.39 22.59 -0.07
CA LEU A 465 15.44 21.58 -0.03
C LEU A 465 16.70 21.98 -0.80
N ARG A 466 16.59 22.66 -1.94
CA ARG A 466 17.77 23.00 -2.77
C ARG A 466 18.78 23.91 -2.04
N PRO A 467 18.39 25.05 -1.44
CA PRO A 467 19.33 25.88 -0.70
C PRO A 467 19.94 25.14 0.49
N TYR A 468 19.15 24.30 1.16
CA TYR A 468 19.65 23.46 2.25
C TYR A 468 20.67 22.42 1.77
N ALA A 469 20.39 21.78 0.62
CA ALA A 469 21.29 20.81 0.02
C ALA A 469 22.61 21.48 -0.39
N GLU A 470 22.56 22.65 -1.04
CA GLU A 470 23.73 23.45 -1.41
C GLU A 470 24.57 23.85 -0.19
N ASP A 471 23.95 24.37 0.88
CA ASP A 471 24.64 24.74 2.13
C ASP A 471 25.36 23.54 2.77
N LYS A 472 24.76 22.35 2.69
CA LYS A 472 25.32 21.11 3.24
C LYS A 472 26.21 20.34 2.26
N GLY A 473 26.46 20.86 1.06
CA GLY A 473 27.27 20.19 0.04
C GLY A 473 26.64 18.89 -0.49
N ASN A 474 25.32 18.77 -0.44
CA ASN A 474 24.57 17.66 -1.01
C ASN A 474 24.19 17.94 -2.48
N PRO A 475 24.30 16.94 -3.38
CA PRO A 475 23.93 17.10 -4.78
C PRO A 475 22.41 16.99 -4.99
N GLU A 476 21.91 17.34 -6.18
CA GLU A 476 20.48 17.24 -6.52
C GLU A 476 19.94 15.80 -6.37
N GLU A 477 20.78 14.79 -6.58
CA GLU A 477 20.45 13.39 -6.36
C GLU A 477 20.02 13.10 -4.92
N TRP A 478 20.53 13.84 -3.93
CA TRP A 478 20.10 13.72 -2.53
C TRP A 478 18.61 14.08 -2.37
N ILE A 479 18.13 15.05 -3.12
CA ILE A 479 16.70 15.40 -3.20
C ILE A 479 15.94 14.34 -4.00
N ARG A 480 16.44 14.02 -5.20
CA ARG A 480 15.78 13.09 -6.14
C ARG A 480 15.50 11.72 -5.54
N TYR A 481 16.47 11.13 -4.84
CA TYR A 481 16.33 9.82 -4.19
C TYR A 481 15.75 9.91 -2.78
N GLY A 482 15.38 11.12 -2.33
CA GLY A 482 14.77 11.36 -1.03
C GLY A 482 15.69 11.02 0.14
N PHE A 483 17.00 11.18 -0.02
CA PHE A 483 18.02 10.91 1.00
C PHE A 483 17.90 11.87 2.19
N TRP A 484 17.37 13.07 1.97
CA TRP A 484 17.06 14.06 3.02
C TRP A 484 16.16 13.53 4.14
N ARG A 485 15.39 12.48 3.89
CA ARG A 485 14.52 11.84 4.88
C ARG A 485 15.28 11.03 5.91
N PHE A 486 16.58 10.87 5.79
CA PHE A 486 17.36 10.01 6.67
C PHE A 486 18.60 10.74 7.15
N GLY A 487 18.80 10.81 8.47
CA GLY A 487 20.09 11.12 9.03
C GLY A 487 21.08 10.05 8.59
N LYS A 488 20.89 8.80 9.03
CA LYS A 488 21.69 7.69 8.50
C LYS A 488 20.95 6.98 7.37
N LEU A 489 21.51 7.00 6.15
CA LEU A 489 20.97 6.26 5.02
C LEU A 489 20.80 4.77 5.37
N PRO A 490 19.66 4.14 5.06
CA PRO A 490 19.50 2.70 5.20
C PRO A 490 20.41 1.96 4.20
N PRO A 491 20.78 0.68 4.45
CA PRO A 491 21.76 -0.05 3.63
C PRO A 491 21.48 -0.06 2.12
N PHE A 492 20.22 -0.18 1.72
CA PHE A 492 19.86 -0.18 0.29
C PHE A 492 20.08 1.19 -0.37
N MET A 493 19.86 2.29 0.36
CA MET A 493 20.14 3.64 -0.14
C MET A 493 21.64 3.95 -0.17
N GLN A 494 22.41 3.41 0.78
CA GLN A 494 23.87 3.48 0.73
C GLN A 494 24.39 2.80 -0.54
N HIS A 495 23.87 1.62 -0.86
CA HIS A 495 24.24 0.94 -2.10
C HIS A 495 23.91 1.75 -3.36
N ILE A 496 22.75 2.42 -3.39
CA ILE A 496 22.39 3.33 -4.49
C ILE A 496 23.36 4.51 -4.57
N ALA A 497 23.70 5.11 -3.42
CA ALA A 497 24.65 6.22 -3.37
C ALA A 497 26.04 5.80 -3.87
N GLU A 498 26.55 4.66 -3.41
CA GLU A 498 27.84 4.08 -3.84
C GLU A 498 27.84 3.75 -5.33
N ALA A 499 26.82 3.03 -5.82
CA ALA A 499 26.72 2.61 -7.22
C ALA A 499 26.63 3.79 -8.19
N LYS A 500 26.10 4.93 -7.74
CA LYS A 500 25.96 6.15 -8.55
C LYS A 500 27.00 7.23 -8.24
N GLY A 501 27.95 6.97 -7.34
CA GLY A 501 28.96 7.96 -6.94
C GLY A 501 28.39 9.20 -6.25
N ILE A 502 27.23 9.08 -5.59
CA ILE A 502 26.57 10.19 -4.88
C ILE A 502 27.27 10.38 -3.53
N ILE A 503 27.98 11.49 -3.39
CA ILE A 503 28.60 11.89 -2.13
C ILE A 503 27.57 12.71 -1.36
N THR A 504 27.02 12.13 -0.29
CA THR A 504 26.16 12.90 0.62
C THR A 504 27.02 13.66 1.63
N GLY A 505 26.74 14.94 1.79
CA GLY A 505 27.26 15.75 2.89
C GLY A 505 26.90 15.12 4.24
N ASN A 506 27.83 15.20 5.18
CA ASN A 506 27.78 14.52 6.48
C ASN A 506 26.39 14.65 7.15
N PRO A 507 25.68 13.55 7.43
CA PRO A 507 24.41 13.64 8.12
C PRO A 507 24.62 13.88 9.62
N ALA A 508 24.12 15.02 10.11
CA ALA A 508 23.75 15.24 11.51
C ALA A 508 24.75 14.74 12.58
N ALA A 509 26.00 15.21 12.55
CA ALA A 509 26.92 15.03 13.68
C ALA A 509 26.70 16.05 14.84
N ASP A 510 25.90 17.11 14.64
CA ASP A 510 25.84 18.25 15.58
C ASP A 510 24.47 18.51 16.23
N ALA A 511 23.50 17.59 16.16
CA ALA A 511 22.30 17.68 17.00
C ALA A 511 22.46 16.72 18.19
N PRO A 512 22.53 17.20 19.45
CA PRO A 512 22.57 16.30 20.59
C PRO A 512 21.31 15.44 20.58
N ALA A 513 21.51 14.13 20.63
CA ALA A 513 20.45 13.16 20.80
C ALA A 513 19.78 13.37 22.16
N GLU A 514 18.72 14.18 22.20
CA GLU A 514 17.75 14.08 23.29
C GLU A 514 17.08 12.71 23.16
N LYS A 515 17.45 11.82 24.08
CA LYS A 515 16.73 10.57 24.34
C LYS A 515 15.27 10.92 24.64
N THR A 516 14.41 10.81 23.63
CA THR A 516 12.97 10.74 23.86
C THR A 516 12.66 9.32 24.30
N GLY A 517 12.17 9.21 25.54
CA GLY A 517 11.73 7.95 26.13
C GLY A 517 10.61 7.31 25.30
N GLU A 518 10.63 5.98 25.32
CA GLU A 518 9.75 5.05 24.59
C GLU A 518 8.25 5.24 24.81
#